data_AF-A0A432RTN0-F1
#
_entry.id   AF-A0A432RTN0-F1
#
_cell.length_a   1.000
_cell.length_b   1.000
_cell.length_c   1.000
_cell.angle_alpha   90.00
_cell.angle_beta   90.00
_cell.angle_gamma   90.00
#
_symmetry.space_group_name_H-M   'P 1'
#
loop_
_entity.id
_entity.type
_entity.pdbx_description
1 polymer ?
#
loop_
_entity_poly.entity_id
_entity_poly.type
_entity_poly.pdbx_seq_one_letter_code
_entity_poly.pdbx_strand_id
1 'polypeptide(L)'
;MSQEQAVSKTTLRKRRQRQNEAEKYAAMDIKTVSAQLSSTERKQLDEVRHFHGGYDVSECLATLIRRAHQNMQEIKANIEPCEFCGETWPNTCEGKFKGRGECFLTHKKRALAL
;
A
#
# COMPACT_ATOMS: atom_id res chain seq x y z
N MET A 1 36.37 16.98 24.90
CA MET A 1 36.01 18.24 24.22
C MET A 1 35.82 18.11 22.70
N SER A 2 36.56 17.26 21.96
CA SER A 2 36.48 17.22 20.48
C SER A 2 35.41 16.29 19.88
N GLN A 3 34.92 15.28 20.62
CA GLN A 3 33.95 14.31 20.09
C GLN A 3 32.50 14.83 20.14
N GLU A 4 32.11 15.62 21.15
CA GLU A 4 30.76 16.20 21.27
C GLU A 4 30.45 17.22 20.16
N GLN A 5 31.45 18.01 19.75
CA GLN A 5 31.27 19.03 18.69
C GLN A 5 31.07 18.39 17.30
N ALA A 6 31.66 17.22 17.05
CA ALA A 6 31.52 16.48 15.79
C ALA A 6 30.16 15.78 15.67
N VAL A 7 29.65 15.23 16.78
CA VAL A 7 28.30 14.63 16.84
C VAL A 7 27.22 15.69 16.60
N SER A 8 27.38 16.89 17.20
CA SER A 8 26.51 18.06 17.02
C SER A 8 26.41 18.55 15.56
N LYS A 9 27.53 18.70 14.86
CA LYS A 9 27.53 19.11 13.44
C LYS A 9 26.89 18.06 12.53
N THR A 10 27.04 16.78 12.87
CA THR A 10 26.49 15.66 12.08
C THR A 10 24.97 15.55 12.23
N THR A 11 24.43 15.73 13.43
CA THR A 11 22.97 15.76 13.67
C THR A 11 22.31 16.97 13.01
N LEU A 12 22.94 18.15 13.06
CA LEU A 12 22.44 19.35 12.36
C LEU A 12 22.42 19.16 10.84
N ARG A 13 23.47 18.56 10.26
CA ARG A 13 23.52 18.25 8.81
C ARG A 13 22.42 17.27 8.42
N LYS A 14 22.22 16.19 9.19
CA LYS A 14 21.14 15.21 8.95
C LYS A 14 19.75 15.85 9.06
N ARG A 15 19.53 16.75 10.02
CA ARG A 15 18.26 17.48 10.18
C ARG A 15 17.97 18.37 8.96
N ARG A 16 18.97 19.14 8.50
CA ARG A 16 18.84 20.00 7.32
C ARG A 16 18.61 19.19 6.05
N GLN A 17 19.28 18.05 5.91
CA GLN A 17 19.06 17.13 4.78
C GLN A 17 17.61 16.63 4.77
N ARG A 18 17.08 16.17 5.91
CA ARG A 18 15.67 15.73 6.02
C ARG A 18 14.67 16.83 5.69
N GLN A 19 14.94 18.08 6.12
CA GLN A 19 14.08 19.22 5.78
C GLN A 19 14.09 19.50 4.28
N ASN A 20 15.26 19.61 3.67
CA ASN A 20 15.38 19.83 2.22
C ASN A 20 14.72 18.71 1.42
N GLU A 21 14.79 17.46 1.89
CA GLU A 21 14.16 16.32 1.25
C GLU A 21 12.63 16.37 1.39
N ALA A 22 12.13 16.70 2.59
CA ALA A 22 10.70 16.90 2.83
C ALA A 22 10.13 18.06 2.00
N GLU A 23 10.85 19.18 1.87
CA GLU A 23 10.45 20.31 1.02
C GLU A 23 10.37 19.92 -0.46
N LYS A 24 11.36 19.16 -0.96
CA LYS A 24 11.35 18.65 -2.33
C LYS A 24 10.16 17.71 -2.58
N TYR A 25 9.90 16.78 -1.67
CA TYR A 25 8.77 15.87 -1.80
C TYR A 25 7.44 16.61 -1.70
N ALA A 26 7.30 17.58 -0.80
CA ALA A 26 6.10 18.41 -0.68
C ALA A 26 5.82 19.21 -1.97
N ALA A 27 6.85 19.76 -2.61
CA ALA A 27 6.72 20.46 -3.89
C ALA A 27 6.26 19.55 -5.05
N MET A 28 6.50 18.24 -4.94
CA MET A 28 6.08 17.23 -5.92
C MET A 28 4.80 16.48 -5.52
N ASP A 29 4.13 16.91 -4.43
CA ASP A 29 3.03 16.18 -3.77
C ASP A 29 3.35 14.70 -3.46
N ILE A 30 4.64 14.40 -3.26
CA ILE A 30 5.11 13.09 -2.84
C ILE A 30 4.99 13.02 -1.32
N LYS A 31 4.32 11.98 -0.83
CA LYS A 31 4.16 11.71 0.61
C LYS A 31 4.89 10.42 0.97
N THR A 32 5.73 10.50 2.00
CA THR A 32 6.36 9.30 2.57
C THR A 32 5.34 8.55 3.42
N VAL A 33 5.10 7.28 3.07
CA VAL A 33 4.28 6.35 3.87
C VAL A 33 5.22 5.35 4.55
N SER A 34 5.12 5.23 5.87
CA SER A 34 5.90 4.27 6.66
C SER A 34 4.99 3.20 7.25
N ALA A 35 5.36 1.93 7.06
CA ALA A 35 4.68 0.78 7.66
C ALA A 35 5.64 0.02 8.59
N GLN A 36 5.12 -0.50 9.69
CA GLN A 36 5.87 -1.44 10.52
C GLN A 36 5.77 -2.83 9.91
N LEU A 37 6.92 -3.45 9.67
CA LEU A 37 7.02 -4.81 9.13
C LEU A 37 7.71 -5.70 10.16
N SER A 38 7.14 -6.88 10.38
CA SER A 38 7.78 -7.97 11.11
C SER A 38 9.08 -8.42 10.42
N SER A 39 9.87 -9.24 11.12
CA SER A 39 11.06 -9.86 10.52
C SER A 39 10.72 -10.73 9.31
N THR A 40 9.59 -11.44 9.36
CA THR A 40 9.12 -12.30 8.27
C THR A 40 8.74 -11.49 7.04
N GLU A 41 7.93 -10.44 7.21
CA GLU A 41 7.50 -9.59 6.08
C GLU A 41 8.69 -8.90 5.40
N ARG A 42 9.70 -8.49 6.16
CA ARG A 42 10.92 -7.91 5.58
C ARG A 42 11.68 -8.90 4.70
N LYS A 43 11.81 -10.16 5.13
CA LYS A 43 12.46 -11.22 4.33
C LYS A 43 11.68 -11.50 3.05
N GLN A 44 10.35 -11.62 3.16
CA GLN A 44 9.48 -11.83 1.99
C GLN A 44 9.58 -10.67 0.99
N LEU A 45 9.64 -9.42 1.48
CA LEU A 45 9.83 -8.26 0.61
C LEU A 45 11.18 -8.33 -0.13
N ASP A 46 12.25 -8.71 0.55
CA ASP A 46 13.56 -8.88 -0.08
C ASP A 46 13.57 -10.01 -1.12
N GLU A 47 12.90 -11.14 -0.85
CA GLU A 47 12.73 -12.24 -1.81
C GLU A 47 11.98 -11.78 -3.07
N VAL A 48 10.84 -11.08 -2.89
CA VAL A 48 10.05 -10.54 -4.01
C VAL A 48 10.87 -9.55 -4.83
N ARG A 49 11.63 -8.66 -4.19
CA ARG A 49 12.53 -7.72 -4.87
C ARG A 49 13.57 -8.45 -5.71
N HIS A 50 14.21 -9.47 -5.13
CA HIS A 50 15.26 -10.22 -5.79
C HIS A 50 14.72 -11.01 -6.99
N PHE A 51 13.58 -11.67 -6.82
CA PHE A 51 12.90 -12.40 -7.90
C PHE A 51 12.58 -11.50 -9.10
N HIS A 52 12.23 -10.23 -8.86
CA HIS A 52 11.93 -9.28 -9.92
C HIS A 52 13.15 -8.52 -10.48
N GLY A 53 14.38 -8.83 -10.06
CA GLY A 53 15.59 -8.21 -10.62
C GLY A 53 16.33 -7.25 -9.67
N GLY A 54 16.01 -7.28 -8.37
CA GLY A 54 16.79 -6.58 -7.35
C GLY A 54 16.49 -5.09 -7.20
N TYR A 55 15.29 -4.64 -7.59
CA TYR A 55 14.85 -3.24 -7.47
C TYR A 55 14.96 -2.68 -6.04
N ASP A 56 15.03 -1.36 -5.91
CA ASP A 56 14.90 -0.71 -4.60
C ASP A 56 13.51 -1.01 -3.99
N VAL A 57 13.41 -0.94 -2.65
CA VAL A 57 12.14 -1.13 -1.93
C VAL A 57 11.06 -0.22 -2.50
N SER A 58 11.39 1.04 -2.77
CA SER A 58 10.44 2.05 -3.24
C SER A 58 9.90 1.71 -4.63
N GLU A 59 10.77 1.27 -5.54
CA GLU A 59 10.41 0.89 -6.91
C GLU A 59 9.58 -0.39 -6.95
N CYS A 60 9.96 -1.37 -6.12
CA CYS A 60 9.21 -2.62 -5.97
C CYS A 60 7.80 -2.34 -5.45
N LEU A 61 7.66 -1.56 -4.37
CA LEU A 61 6.36 -1.19 -3.81
C LEU A 61 5.52 -0.39 -4.80
N ALA A 62 6.10 0.60 -5.50
CA ALA A 62 5.38 1.37 -6.51
C ALA A 62 4.85 0.47 -7.65
N THR A 63 5.62 -0.54 -8.05
CA THR A 63 5.20 -1.50 -9.07
C THR A 63 4.09 -2.43 -8.58
N LEU A 64 4.21 -2.94 -7.35
CA LEU A 64 3.16 -3.76 -6.73
C LEU A 64 1.85 -2.98 -6.59
N ILE A 65 1.91 -1.70 -6.18
CA ILE A 65 0.73 -0.82 -6.09
C ILE A 65 0.07 -0.66 -7.46
N ARG A 66 0.85 -0.37 -8.52
CA ARG A 66 0.31 -0.23 -9.88
C ARG A 66 -0.38 -1.50 -10.37
N ARG A 67 0.25 -2.66 -10.17
CA ARG A 67 -0.32 -3.97 -10.55
C ARG A 67 -1.58 -4.29 -9.76
N ALA A 68 -1.56 -4.08 -8.45
CA ALA A 68 -2.72 -4.29 -7.59
C ALA A 68 -3.89 -3.38 -7.99
N HIS A 69 -3.60 -2.11 -8.29
CA HIS A 69 -4.62 -1.17 -8.77
C HIS A 69 -5.19 -1.59 -10.13
N GLN A 70 -4.34 -2.01 -11.08
CA GLN A 70 -4.82 -2.48 -12.37
C GLN A 70 -5.73 -3.70 -12.22
N ASN A 71 -5.31 -4.71 -11.45
CA ASN A 71 -6.11 -5.90 -11.18
C ASN A 71 -7.44 -5.53 -10.49
N MET A 72 -7.42 -4.60 -9.54
CA MET A 72 -8.64 -4.08 -8.92
C MET A 72 -9.59 -3.44 -9.92
N GLN A 73 -9.09 -2.68 -10.91
CA GLN A 73 -9.94 -2.07 -11.94
C GLN A 73 -10.56 -3.13 -12.86
N GLU A 74 -9.77 -4.14 -13.25
CA GLU A 74 -10.25 -5.27 -14.06
C GLU A 74 -11.33 -6.06 -13.33
N ILE A 75 -11.13 -6.34 -12.04
CA ILE A 75 -12.12 -6.99 -11.18
C ILE A 75 -13.38 -6.10 -11.09
N LYS A 76 -13.22 -4.80 -10.79
CA LYS A 76 -14.34 -3.87 -10.66
C LYS A 76 -15.20 -3.78 -11.92
N ALA A 77 -14.58 -3.86 -13.11
CA ALA A 77 -15.30 -3.85 -14.39
C ALA A 77 -16.12 -5.12 -14.63
N ASN A 78 -15.73 -6.25 -14.02
CA ASN A 78 -16.35 -7.55 -14.22
C ASN A 78 -17.23 -8.00 -13.04
N ILE A 79 -17.34 -7.21 -11.97
CA ILE A 79 -18.24 -7.52 -10.85
C ILE A 79 -19.69 -7.28 -11.29
N GLU A 80 -20.47 -8.35 -11.26
CA GLU A 80 -21.92 -8.27 -11.40
C GLU A 80 -22.56 -7.64 -10.15
N PRO A 81 -23.67 -6.90 -10.32
CA PRO A 81 -24.47 -6.43 -9.20
C PRO A 81 -24.92 -7.56 -8.27
N CYS A 82 -25.09 -7.25 -6.99
CA CYS A 82 -25.65 -8.20 -6.03
C CYS A 82 -27.12 -8.52 -6.38
N GLU A 83 -27.46 -9.80 -6.52
CA GLU A 83 -28.81 -10.24 -6.89
C GLU A 83 -29.89 -9.83 -5.87
N PHE A 84 -29.53 -9.63 -4.59
CA PHE A 84 -30.48 -9.20 -3.57
C PHE A 84 -30.70 -7.70 -3.47
N CYS A 85 -29.65 -6.89 -3.64
CA CYS A 85 -29.74 -5.46 -3.39
C CYS A 85 -29.49 -4.59 -4.61
N GLY A 86 -29.13 -5.17 -5.75
CA GLY A 86 -28.81 -4.45 -6.99
C GLY A 86 -27.53 -3.60 -6.93
N GLU A 87 -26.94 -3.44 -5.74
CA GLU A 87 -25.70 -2.68 -5.56
C GLU A 87 -24.48 -3.41 -6.14
N THR A 88 -23.56 -2.62 -6.70
CA THR A 88 -22.27 -3.09 -7.22
C THR A 88 -21.16 -2.76 -6.22
N TRP A 89 -20.27 -3.72 -5.94
CA TRP A 89 -19.12 -3.51 -5.04
C TRP A 89 -18.26 -2.31 -5.51
N PRO A 90 -17.77 -1.43 -4.61
CA PRO A 90 -17.75 -1.53 -3.14
C PRO A 90 -19.01 -1.03 -2.43
N ASN A 91 -20.06 -0.63 -3.16
CA ASN A 91 -21.34 -0.29 -2.54
C ASN A 91 -22.01 -1.59 -2.05
N THR A 92 -22.67 -1.50 -0.89
CA THR A 92 -23.29 -2.66 -0.26
C THR A 92 -24.59 -2.27 0.42
N CYS A 93 -25.48 -3.23 0.64
CA CYS A 93 -26.68 -3.06 1.47
C CYS A 93 -26.40 -2.92 2.98
N GLU A 94 -25.18 -2.53 3.37
CA GLU A 94 -24.72 -2.43 4.77
C GLU A 94 -24.89 -3.73 5.56
N GLY A 95 -24.95 -4.86 4.86
CA GLY A 95 -25.15 -6.17 5.47
C GLY A 95 -26.59 -6.50 5.85
N LYS A 96 -27.60 -5.71 5.45
CA LYS A 96 -29.02 -6.02 5.68
C LYS A 96 -29.44 -7.41 5.16
N PHE A 97 -28.81 -7.88 4.10
CA PHE A 97 -29.07 -9.20 3.49
C PHE A 97 -27.92 -10.20 3.67
N LYS A 98 -26.92 -9.87 4.50
CA LYS A 98 -25.75 -10.74 4.75
C LYS A 98 -26.21 -12.02 5.44
N GLY A 99 -25.84 -13.17 4.86
CA GLY A 99 -26.25 -14.49 5.33
C GLY A 99 -27.24 -15.20 4.40
N ARG A 100 -27.79 -14.48 3.41
CA ARG A 100 -28.55 -15.10 2.31
C ARG A 100 -27.60 -15.63 1.23
N GLY A 101 -27.98 -16.76 0.62
CA GLY A 101 -27.17 -17.53 -0.32
C GLY A 101 -26.75 -16.79 -1.60
N GLU A 102 -27.57 -15.85 -2.08
CA GLU A 102 -27.28 -15.07 -3.29
C GLU A 102 -26.66 -13.70 -2.97
N CYS A 103 -26.37 -13.40 -1.69
CA CYS A 103 -25.78 -12.12 -1.32
C CYS A 103 -24.30 -12.08 -1.71
N PHE A 104 -23.89 -11.04 -2.44
CA PHE A 104 -22.50 -10.81 -2.82
C PHE A 104 -21.55 -10.85 -1.61
N LEU A 105 -21.96 -10.27 -0.48
CA LEU A 105 -21.19 -10.25 0.76
C LEU A 105 -20.97 -11.63 1.38
N THR A 106 -21.81 -12.60 1.05
CA THR A 106 -21.77 -13.96 1.61
C THR A 106 -20.96 -14.90 0.72
N HIS A 107 -21.12 -14.85 -0.61
CA HIS A 107 -20.51 -15.84 -1.51
C HIS A 107 -19.41 -15.29 -2.44
N LYS A 108 -19.54 -14.06 -2.94
CA LYS A 108 -18.60 -13.50 -3.95
C LYS A 108 -17.48 -12.63 -3.34
N LYS A 109 -17.67 -12.05 -2.15
CA LYS A 109 -16.66 -11.17 -1.50
C LYS A 109 -15.30 -11.84 -1.26
N ARG A 110 -15.27 -13.15 -0.97
CA ARG A 110 -13.99 -13.87 -0.75
C ARG A 110 -13.10 -13.89 -1.99
N ALA A 111 -13.68 -13.83 -3.18
CA ALA A 111 -12.95 -13.75 -4.44
C ALA A 111 -12.23 -12.39 -4.64
N LEU A 112 -12.52 -11.39 -3.79
CA LEU A 112 -11.88 -10.07 -3.81
C LEU A 112 -10.72 -9.92 -2.80
N ALA A 113 -10.34 -10.98 -2.11
CA ALA A 113 -9.24 -10.93 -1.15
C ALA A 113 -7.89 -10.69 -1.86
N LEU A 114 -7.07 -9.81 -1.28
CA LEU A 114 -5.69 -9.53 -1.70
C LEU A 114 -4.72 -10.58 -1.15
#